data_AF-A0A6A6P358-F1
#
_entry.id   AF-A0A6A6P358-F1
#
_cell.length_a   1.000
_cell.length_b   1.000
_cell.length_c   1.000
_cell.angle_alpha   90.00
_cell.angle_beta   90.00
_cell.angle_gamma   90.00
#
_symmetry.space_group_name_H-M   'P 1'
#
loop_
_entity.id
_entity.type
_entity.pdbx_description
1 polymer ?
#
loop_
_entity_poly.entity_id
_entity_poly.type
_entity_poly.pdbx_seq_one_letter_code
_entity_poly.pdbx_strand_id
1 'polypeptide(L)'
;CPICGVPGHARAVCPTRVCDYCTAKDDHVSRRCPIYTPCERCAQRGHTAAQCTADLAPGEKCCLYCGERGHDDEDCIKTWSKYPERAKRLKEHEKMSRDQLFMSCYRCGGNDHFGDDCV
;
A
#
# COMPACT_ATOMS: atom_id res chain seq x y z
N CYS A 1 6.71 25.90 20.00
CA CYS A 1 6.48 25.49 18.60
C CYS A 1 5.82 24.11 18.54
N PRO A 2 4.70 23.94 17.80
CA PRO A 2 4.01 22.65 17.69
C PRO A 2 4.72 21.60 16.83
N ILE A 3 5.79 21.97 16.10
CA ILE A 3 6.57 21.03 15.29
C ILE A 3 7.61 20.28 16.14
N CYS A 4 8.33 20.99 17.01
CA CYS A 4 9.43 20.42 17.81
C CYS A 4 9.17 20.34 19.30
N GLY A 5 8.05 20.89 19.79
CA GLY A 5 7.74 20.95 21.22
C GLY A 5 8.55 21.99 22.01
N VAL A 6 9.55 22.65 21.41
CA VAL A 6 10.39 23.64 22.11
C VAL A 6 9.69 25.00 22.19
N PRO A 7 9.61 25.65 23.38
CA PRO A 7 9.09 27.00 23.52
C PRO A 7 10.04 28.06 22.92
N GLY A 8 9.56 29.29 22.71
CA GLY A 8 10.41 30.42 22.27
C GLY A 8 10.48 30.69 20.76
N HIS A 9 9.77 29.92 19.92
CA HIS A 9 9.58 30.26 18.51
C HIS A 9 8.22 29.78 17.97
N ALA A 10 7.73 30.50 16.95
CA ALA A 10 6.54 30.14 16.19
C ALA A 10 6.84 29.07 15.14
N ARG A 11 5.79 28.42 14.62
CA ARG A 11 5.90 27.37 13.59
C ARG A 11 6.73 27.79 12.36
N ALA A 12 6.67 29.06 12.00
CA ALA A 12 7.35 29.62 10.83
C ALA A 12 8.87 29.77 11.01
N VAL A 13 9.39 29.78 12.24
CA VAL A 13 10.81 30.02 12.55
C VAL A 13 11.39 28.78 13.25
N CYS A 14 10.91 27.60 12.89
CA CYS A 14 11.27 26.38 13.57
C CYS A 14 12.56 25.79 12.98
N PRO A 15 13.67 25.73 13.74
CA PRO A 15 14.94 25.24 13.23
C PRO A 15 14.93 23.74 12.90
N THR A 16 13.93 22.99 13.41
CA THR A 16 13.72 21.58 13.09
C THR A 16 12.75 21.38 11.91
N ARG A 17 12.27 22.45 11.27
CA ARG A 17 11.46 22.34 10.04
C ARG A 17 12.36 22.09 8.83
N VAL A 18 13.11 20.99 8.96
CA VAL A 18 14.09 20.52 7.99
C VAL A 18 13.64 19.15 7.52
N CYS A 19 13.79 18.87 6.23
CA CYS A 19 13.53 17.55 5.70
C CYS A 19 14.58 16.54 6.20
N ASP A 20 14.14 15.41 6.76
CA ASP A 20 15.04 14.37 7.28
C ASP A 20 15.87 13.69 6.19
N TYR A 21 15.40 13.74 4.93
CA TYR A 21 16.00 13.02 3.82
C TYR A 21 16.92 13.87 2.94
N CYS A 22 16.58 15.15 2.73
CA CYS A 22 17.35 16.04 1.85
C CYS A 22 17.85 17.31 2.51
N THR A 23 17.65 17.45 3.83
CA THR A 23 18.11 18.57 4.67
C THR A 23 17.64 19.98 4.23
N ALA A 24 16.69 20.06 3.29
CA ALA A 24 16.07 21.31 2.89
C ALA A 24 15.29 21.92 4.07
N LYS A 25 15.53 23.20 4.35
CA LYS A 25 14.82 23.98 5.37
C LYS A 25 13.60 24.64 4.78
N ASP A 26 12.47 24.55 5.47
CA ASP A 26 11.24 25.28 5.19
C ASP A 26 10.60 25.10 3.80
N ASP A 27 11.12 24.24 2.93
CA ASP A 27 10.59 23.99 1.59
C ASP A 27 9.43 22.97 1.61
N HIS A 28 9.64 21.78 2.18
CA HIS A 28 8.65 20.71 2.22
C HIS A 28 8.71 19.88 3.51
N VAL A 29 7.66 19.08 3.74
CA VAL A 29 7.61 18.09 4.83
C VAL A 29 8.35 16.83 4.39
N SER A 30 9.08 16.14 5.28
CA SER A 30 9.85 14.93 4.97
C SER A 30 9.08 13.87 4.15
N ARG A 31 7.76 13.73 4.41
CA ARG A 31 6.88 12.81 3.66
C ARG A 31 6.67 13.16 2.19
N ARG A 32 6.85 14.44 1.82
CA ARG A 32 6.76 14.96 0.45
C ARG A 32 8.13 15.34 -0.10
N CYS A 33 9.19 14.75 0.44
CA CYS A 33 10.52 14.99 -0.07
C CYS A 33 10.64 14.43 -1.50
N PRO A 34 10.98 15.24 -2.51
CA PRO A 34 11.07 14.78 -3.89
C PRO A 34 12.17 13.72 -4.10
N ILE A 35 13.15 13.68 -3.20
CA ILE A 35 14.22 12.67 -3.21
C ILE A 35 13.73 11.37 -2.60
N TYR A 36 13.00 11.46 -1.48
CA TYR A 36 12.56 10.27 -0.75
C TYR A 36 11.28 9.66 -1.34
N THR A 37 10.42 10.44 -1.97
CA THR A 37 9.16 9.95 -2.55
C THR A 37 9.48 8.95 -3.68
N PRO A 38 8.89 7.76 -3.68
CA PRO A 38 9.06 6.81 -4.78
C PRO A 38 8.40 7.34 -6.05
N CYS A 39 9.04 7.10 -7.19
CA CYS A 39 8.53 7.45 -8.50
C CYS A 39 7.26 6.65 -8.81
N GLU A 40 6.21 7.35 -9.28
CA GLU A 40 4.91 6.76 -9.59
C GLU A 40 4.95 5.73 -10.73
N ARG A 41 6.00 5.75 -11.56
CA ARG A 41 6.17 4.80 -12.65
C ARG A 41 6.93 3.56 -12.23
N CYS A 42 8.11 3.73 -11.63
CA CYS A 42 9.04 2.62 -11.40
C CYS A 42 9.23 2.26 -9.91
N ALA A 43 8.52 2.93 -9.00
CA ALA A 43 8.63 2.79 -7.55
C ALA A 43 10.04 3.05 -6.95
N GLN A 44 11.01 3.50 -7.76
CA GLN A 44 12.36 3.85 -7.30
C GLN A 44 12.42 5.29 -6.77
N ARG A 45 13.34 5.54 -5.84
CA ARG A 45 13.52 6.87 -5.21
C ARG A 45 14.61 7.68 -5.91
N GLY A 46 14.68 8.97 -5.61
CA GLY A 46 15.73 9.87 -6.11
C GLY A 46 15.44 10.57 -7.43
N HIS A 47 14.26 10.38 -8.01
CA HIS A 47 13.81 11.11 -9.20
C HIS A 47 12.30 11.28 -9.22
N THR A 48 11.84 12.25 -10.02
CA THR A 48 10.41 12.48 -10.26
C THR A 48 9.90 11.65 -11.44
N ALA A 49 8.57 11.46 -11.55
CA ALA A 49 7.97 10.72 -12.66
C ALA A 49 8.34 11.29 -14.05
N ALA A 50 8.55 12.61 -14.14
CA ALA A 50 9.00 13.29 -15.36
C ALA A 50 10.46 12.97 -15.74
N GLN A 51 11.30 12.60 -14.76
CA GLN A 51 12.71 12.25 -14.94
C GLN A 51 12.95 10.74 -14.91
N CYS A 52 11.88 9.94 -14.97
CA CYS A 52 11.96 8.49 -14.91
C CYS A 52 12.52 7.93 -16.21
N THR A 53 13.70 7.31 -16.14
CA THR A 53 14.37 6.63 -17.26
C THR A 53 14.09 5.13 -17.33
N ALA A 54 13.19 4.63 -16.47
CA ALA A 54 12.82 3.22 -16.46
C ALA A 54 12.14 2.81 -17.77
N ASP A 55 12.58 1.67 -18.31
CA ASP A 55 12.04 1.05 -19.52
C ASP A 55 10.72 0.33 -19.21
N LEU A 56 9.66 1.12 -19.08
CA LEU A 56 8.29 0.68 -18.81
C LEU A 56 7.42 1.03 -20.00
N ALA A 57 6.54 0.11 -20.39
CA ALA A 57 5.59 0.34 -21.47
C ALA A 57 4.65 1.52 -21.13
N PRO A 58 4.07 2.21 -22.14
CA PRO A 58 3.11 3.26 -21.90
C PRO A 58 1.91 2.76 -21.08
N GLY A 59 1.65 3.41 -19.94
CA GLY A 59 0.58 3.01 -19.02
C GLY A 59 0.96 1.93 -18.00
N GLU A 60 2.16 1.35 -18.10
CA GLU A 60 2.65 0.37 -17.14
C GLU A 60 3.35 1.05 -15.96
N LYS A 61 3.02 0.60 -14.76
CA LYS A 61 3.60 1.07 -13.49
C LYS A 61 3.97 -0.11 -12.60
N CYS A 62 5.00 0.08 -11.79
CA CYS A 62 5.35 -0.83 -10.71
C CYS A 62 4.53 -0.48 -9.46
N CYS A 63 4.19 -1.49 -8.67
CA CYS A 63 3.55 -1.28 -7.39
C CYS A 63 4.46 -0.48 -6.43
N LEU A 64 3.95 0.58 -5.82
CA LEU A 64 4.67 1.45 -4.88
C LEU A 64 5.00 0.77 -3.56
N TYR A 65 4.27 -0.30 -3.20
CA TYR A 65 4.49 -1.05 -1.96
C TYR A 65 5.55 -2.14 -2.11
N CYS A 66 5.57 -2.85 -3.23
CA CYS A 66 6.45 -4.02 -3.41
C CYS A 66 7.49 -3.86 -4.53
N GLY A 67 7.34 -2.88 -5.41
CA GLY A 67 8.20 -2.62 -6.56
C GLY A 67 8.00 -3.58 -7.75
N GLU A 68 7.10 -4.55 -7.66
CA GLU A 68 6.84 -5.53 -8.72
C GLU A 68 5.83 -5.02 -9.76
N ARG A 69 5.89 -5.59 -10.97
CA ARG A 69 4.98 -5.30 -12.08
C ARG A 69 3.80 -6.28 -12.08
N GLY A 70 2.74 -5.94 -12.82
CA GLY A 70 1.61 -6.84 -13.07
C GLY A 70 0.47 -6.79 -12.03
N HIS A 71 0.49 -5.82 -11.12
CA HIS A 71 -0.64 -5.50 -10.24
C HIS A 71 -0.63 -4.03 -9.82
N ASP A 72 -1.80 -3.52 -9.43
CA ASP A 72 -1.96 -2.21 -8.81
C ASP A 72 -1.63 -2.23 -7.31
N ASP A 73 -1.42 -1.05 -6.74
CA ASP A 73 -1.13 -0.87 -5.32
C ASP A 73 -2.19 -1.46 -4.39
N GLU A 74 -3.46 -1.42 -4.82
CA GLU A 74 -4.60 -1.98 -4.08
C GLU A 74 -4.60 -3.52 -4.10
N ASP A 75 -4.12 -4.13 -5.18
CA ASP A 75 -4.05 -5.57 -5.37
C ASP A 75 -2.74 -6.18 -4.83
N CYS A 76 -1.91 -5.38 -4.17
CA CYS A 76 -0.62 -5.81 -3.67
C CYS A 76 -0.78 -6.83 -2.55
N ILE A 77 -0.42 -8.09 -2.80
CA ILE A 77 -0.55 -9.17 -1.82
C ILE A 77 0.27 -8.96 -0.55
N LYS A 78 1.37 -8.19 -0.66
CA LYS A 78 2.29 -7.89 0.44
C LYS A 78 1.73 -6.85 1.41
N THR A 79 0.69 -6.10 1.05
CA THR A 79 0.08 -5.12 1.95
C THR A 79 -0.85 -5.77 2.97
N TRP A 80 -1.62 -6.79 2.56
CA TRP A 80 -2.63 -7.42 3.42
C TRP A 80 -2.26 -8.83 3.91
N SER A 81 -1.32 -9.55 3.27
CA SER A 81 -0.91 -10.88 3.72
C SER A 81 0.42 -10.87 4.47
N LYS A 82 0.41 -11.41 5.70
CA LYS A 82 1.64 -11.71 6.45
C LYS A 82 2.41 -12.91 5.87
N TYR A 83 1.76 -13.74 5.05
CA TYR A 83 2.31 -14.97 4.48
C TYR A 83 2.09 -14.98 2.96
N PRO A 84 2.95 -14.31 2.18
CA PRO A 84 2.73 -14.09 0.75
C PRO A 84 2.65 -15.41 -0.05
N GLU A 85 3.39 -16.44 0.35
CA GLU A 85 3.36 -17.76 -0.31
C GLU A 85 2.01 -18.47 -0.16
N ARG A 86 1.33 -18.31 0.98
CA ARG A 86 -0.03 -18.85 1.17
C ARG A 86 -1.05 -18.12 0.32
N ALA A 87 -0.84 -16.82 0.10
CA ALA A 87 -1.75 -16.00 -0.67
C ALA A 87 -1.57 -16.21 -2.19
N LYS A 88 -0.37 -16.58 -2.67
CA LYS A 88 -0.19 -17.13 -4.03
C LYS A 88 -0.99 -18.41 -4.24
N ARG A 89 -0.96 -19.34 -3.27
CA ARG A 89 -1.79 -20.57 -3.28
C ARG A 89 -3.28 -20.27 -3.41
N LEU A 90 -3.79 -19.21 -2.78
CA LEU A 90 -5.21 -18.84 -2.91
C LEU A 90 -5.62 -18.47 -4.35
N LYS A 91 -4.68 -17.96 -5.17
CA LYS A 91 -4.94 -17.69 -6.59
C LYS A 91 -4.86 -18.95 -7.46
N GLU A 92 -4.13 -19.97 -7.02
CA GLU A 92 -3.89 -21.23 -7.74
C GLU A 92 -4.90 -22.33 -7.38
N HIS A 93 -5.45 -22.32 -6.17
CA HIS A 93 -6.54 -23.21 -5.81
C HIS A 93 -7.80 -22.75 -6.57
N GLU A 94 -8.20 -23.56 -7.57
CA GLU A 94 -9.50 -23.46 -8.22
C GLU A 94 -10.59 -23.22 -7.17
N LYS A 95 -11.51 -22.30 -7.47
CA LYS A 95 -12.67 -22.00 -6.63
C LYS A 95 -13.32 -23.34 -6.27
N MET A 96 -13.19 -23.74 -4.99
CA MET A 96 -13.85 -24.93 -4.46
C MET A 96 -15.32 -24.88 -4.89
N SER A 97 -15.81 -25.94 -5.53
CA SER A 97 -17.22 -25.95 -5.92
C SER A 97 -18.07 -25.84 -4.65
N ARG A 98 -19.25 -25.24 -4.77
CA ARG A 98 -20.18 -25.13 -3.63
C ARG A 98 -20.48 -26.51 -3.02
N ASP A 99 -20.43 -27.56 -3.83
CA ASP A 99 -20.66 -28.95 -3.43
C ASP A 99 -19.55 -29.54 -2.55
N GLN A 100 -18.35 -28.95 -2.58
CA GLN A 100 -17.21 -29.35 -1.75
C GLN A 100 -17.16 -28.61 -0.41
N LEU A 101 -17.99 -27.58 -0.23
CA LEU A 101 -18.15 -26.90 1.05
C LEU A 101 -19.29 -27.55 1.83
N PHE A 102 -18.98 -28.10 3.00
CA PHE A 102 -20.00 -28.46 3.97
C PHE A 102 -20.60 -27.18 4.56
N MET A 103 -21.64 -26.67 3.91
CA MET A 103 -22.41 -25.53 4.36
C MET A 103 -23.43 -26.00 5.38
N SER A 104 -23.45 -25.41 6.57
CA SER A 104 -24.49 -25.64 7.58
C SER A 104 -24.94 -24.32 8.18
N CYS A 105 -26.25 -24.17 8.35
CA CYS A 105 -26.88 -23.01 8.93
C CYS A 105 -26.60 -22.99 10.44
N TYR A 106 -25.99 -21.91 10.93
CA TYR A 106 -25.68 -21.75 12.35
C TYR A 106 -26.92 -21.62 13.25
N ARG A 107 -28.11 -21.40 12.67
CA ARG A 107 -29.38 -21.22 13.39
C ARG A 107 -30.21 -22.50 13.47
N CYS A 108 -30.38 -23.21 12.35
CA CYS A 108 -31.24 -24.41 12.27
C CYS A 108 -30.48 -25.71 11.96
N GLY A 109 -29.20 -25.63 11.63
CA GLY A 109 -28.38 -26.79 11.26
C GLY A 109 -28.65 -27.37 9.87
N GLY A 110 -29.48 -26.72 9.05
CA GLY A 110 -29.74 -27.15 7.67
C GLY A 110 -28.56 -26.88 6.73
N ASN A 111 -28.41 -27.68 5.66
CA ASN A 111 -27.25 -27.61 4.77
C ASN A 111 -27.48 -26.85 3.44
N ASP A 112 -28.64 -26.23 3.29
CA ASP A 112 -29.08 -25.62 2.01
C ASP A 112 -28.88 -24.09 1.98
N HIS A 113 -28.69 -23.45 3.13
CA HIS A 113 -28.55 -22.00 3.25
C HIS A 113 -27.51 -21.60 4.29
N PHE A 114 -27.01 -20.37 4.19
CA PHE A 114 -26.23 -19.74 5.26
C PHE A 114 -27.17 -19.24 6.34
N GLY A 115 -26.72 -19.17 7.60
CA GLY A 115 -27.62 -18.79 8.69
C GLY A 115 -28.20 -17.37 8.60
N ASP A 116 -27.62 -16.50 7.77
CA ASP A 116 -28.17 -15.17 7.47
C ASP A 116 -29.42 -15.24 6.57
N ASP A 117 -29.54 -16.29 5.75
CA ASP A 117 -30.68 -16.57 4.90
C ASP A 117 -31.72 -17.48 5.59
N CYS A 118 -31.54 -17.75 6.89
CA CYS A 118 -32.44 -18.62 7.66
C CYS A 118 -33.75 -17.89 7.99
N VAL A 119 -34.84 -18.33 7.37
CA VAL A 119 -36.22 -17.88 7.67
C VAL A 119 -36.90 -18.83 8.64
#